data_AF-A0A7S0XU05-F1
#
_entry.id   AF-A0A7S0XU05-F1
#
_cell.length_a   1.000
_cell.length_b   1.000
_cell.length_c   1.000
_cell.angle_alpha   90.00
_cell.angle_beta   90.00
_cell.angle_gamma   90.00
#
_symmetry.space_group_name_H-M   'P 1'
#
loop_
_entity.id
_entity.type
_entity.pdbx_description
1 polymer ?
#
loop_
_entity_poly.entity_id
_entity_poly.type
_entity_poly.pdbx_seq_one_letter_code
_entity_poly.pdbx_strand_id
1 'polypeptide(L)'
;EGGGVATAGELAEAFGRDAWAARRAALLPEKPSAVEQAAASVRALFLRPFSDSSLPKGAGLDMPLRRAQYFVDRGDFVKAAEELESLQPHVKAKVVKWIEDARRRGVAEQALRLV
;
A
#
# COMPACT_ATOMS: atom_id res chain seq x y z
N GLU A 1 -5.82 5.74 21.26
CA GLU A 1 -4.88 4.77 21.87
C GLU A 1 -3.67 4.62 20.97
N GLY A 2 -2.45 4.73 21.54
CA GLY A 2 -1.18 4.47 20.85
C GLY A 2 -0.56 5.62 20.03
N GLY A 3 -0.23 6.76 20.66
CA GLY A 3 0.56 7.84 20.05
C GLY A 3 2.06 7.51 19.99
N GLY A 4 2.44 6.49 19.21
CA GLY A 4 3.82 6.06 19.01
C GLY A 4 4.09 5.72 17.54
N VAL A 5 5.37 5.72 17.14
CA VAL A 5 5.77 5.31 15.78
C VAL A 5 5.56 3.81 15.64
N ALA A 6 4.74 3.39 14.67
CA ALA A 6 4.46 1.98 14.40
C ALA A 6 5.77 1.19 14.15
N THR A 7 5.81 -0.04 14.65
CA THR A 7 6.93 -0.96 14.38
C THR A 7 6.88 -1.47 12.94
N ALA A 8 8.01 -2.00 12.46
CA ALA A 8 8.11 -2.58 11.12
C ALA A 8 7.10 -3.73 10.91
N GLY A 9 6.90 -4.58 11.94
CA GLY A 9 5.91 -5.67 11.89
C GLY A 9 4.48 -5.16 11.79
N GLU A 10 4.11 -4.19 12.64
CA GLU A 10 2.78 -3.58 12.62
C GLU A 10 2.48 -2.88 11.29
N LEU A 11 3.48 -2.22 10.69
CA LEU A 11 3.37 -1.62 9.37
C LEU A 11 3.17 -2.67 8.28
N ALA A 12 3.89 -3.79 8.31
CA ALA A 12 3.72 -4.87 7.33
C ALA A 12 2.33 -5.53 7.43
N GLU A 13 1.84 -5.79 8.65
CA GLU A 13 0.50 -6.34 8.87
C GLU A 13 -0.61 -5.37 8.47
N ALA A 14 -0.46 -4.08 8.78
CA ALA A 14 -1.38 -3.04 8.35
C ALA A 14 -1.39 -2.92 6.81
N PHE A 15 -0.22 -2.99 6.17
CA PHE A 15 -0.09 -2.90 4.72
C PHE A 15 -0.93 -3.95 3.99
N GLY A 16 -0.91 -5.21 4.43
CA GLY A 16 -1.70 -6.27 3.78
C GLY A 16 -3.20 -5.95 3.72
N ARG A 17 -3.75 -5.38 4.80
CA ARG A 17 -5.17 -4.99 4.87
C ARG A 17 -5.46 -3.78 3.98
N ASP A 18 -4.63 -2.75 4.07
CA ASP A 18 -4.84 -1.48 3.36
C ASP A 18 -4.57 -1.62 1.86
N ALA A 19 -3.58 -2.41 1.47
CA ALA A 19 -3.27 -2.74 0.08
C ALA A 19 -4.42 -3.52 -0.58
N TRP A 20 -5.10 -4.41 0.14
CA TRP A 20 -6.27 -5.11 -0.39
C TRP A 20 -7.47 -4.16 -0.57
N ALA A 21 -7.66 -3.21 0.35
CA ALA A 21 -8.67 -2.17 0.20
C ALA A 21 -8.39 -1.24 -1.00
N ALA A 22 -7.14 -0.81 -1.17
CA ALA A 22 -6.70 -0.03 -2.32
C ALA A 22 -6.84 -0.80 -3.64
N ARG A 23 -6.50 -2.09 -3.66
CA ARG A 23 -6.65 -2.93 -4.85
C ARG A 23 -8.09 -2.99 -5.35
N ARG A 24 -9.06 -3.12 -4.44
CA ARG A 24 -10.48 -3.07 -4.80
C ARG A 24 -10.90 -1.69 -5.30
N ALA A 25 -10.42 -0.62 -4.67
CA ALA A 25 -10.69 0.74 -5.11
C ALA A 25 -10.14 1.02 -6.52
N ALA A 26 -8.95 0.49 -6.87
CA ALA A 26 -8.34 0.64 -8.19
C ALA A 26 -9.12 -0.05 -9.33
N LEU A 27 -10.04 -0.96 -9.00
CA LEU A 27 -10.89 -1.66 -9.96
C LEU A 27 -12.25 -0.97 -10.17
N LEU A 28 -12.48 0.17 -9.49
CA LEU A 28 -13.73 0.90 -9.50
C LEU A 28 -13.55 2.29 -10.10
N PRO A 29 -14.57 2.83 -10.80
CA PRO A 29 -14.62 4.26 -11.09
C PRO A 29 -14.76 5.07 -9.79
N GLU A 30 -14.44 6.37 -9.83
CA GLU A 30 -14.49 7.25 -8.66
C GLU A 30 -15.86 7.34 -7.96
N LYS A 31 -16.95 7.04 -8.68
CA LYS A 31 -18.32 6.93 -8.16
C LYS A 31 -18.97 5.63 -8.63
N PRO A 32 -18.68 4.49 -8.00
CA PRO A 32 -19.17 3.19 -8.44
C PRO A 32 -20.58 2.92 -7.92
N SER A 33 -21.43 2.40 -8.81
CA SER A 33 -22.72 1.82 -8.46
C SER A 33 -22.53 0.58 -7.59
N ALA A 34 -23.55 0.19 -6.79
CA ALA A 34 -23.45 -0.97 -5.88
C ALA A 34 -23.07 -2.29 -6.60
N VAL A 35 -23.51 -2.47 -7.85
CA VAL A 35 -23.15 -3.62 -8.70
C VAL A 35 -21.66 -3.63 -9.05
N GLU A 36 -21.08 -2.46 -9.33
CA GLU A 36 -19.67 -2.33 -9.71
C GLU A 36 -18.77 -2.67 -8.52
N GLN A 37 -19.16 -2.30 -7.29
CA GLN A 37 -18.47 -2.66 -6.05
C GLN A 37 -18.37 -4.18 -5.83
N ALA A 38 -19.44 -4.91 -6.15
CA ALA A 38 -19.45 -6.36 -6.08
C ALA A 38 -18.52 -6.98 -7.15
N ALA A 39 -18.57 -6.48 -8.39
CA ALA A 39 -17.74 -6.96 -9.49
C ALA A 39 -16.23 -6.73 -9.22
N ALA A 40 -15.86 -5.59 -8.64
CA ALA A 40 -14.46 -5.30 -8.29
C ALA A 40 -13.92 -6.27 -7.23
N SER A 41 -14.75 -6.66 -6.25
CA SER A 41 -14.34 -7.62 -5.23
C SER A 41 -14.03 -8.99 -5.85
N VAL A 42 -14.84 -9.44 -6.82
CA VAL A 42 -14.58 -10.69 -7.56
C VAL A 42 -13.32 -10.57 -8.41
N ARG A 43 -13.16 -9.48 -9.18
CA ARG A 43 -11.97 -9.25 -10.02
C ARG A 43 -10.68 -9.19 -9.19
N ALA A 44 -10.74 -8.63 -7.98
CA ALA A 44 -9.59 -8.55 -7.08
C ALA A 44 -9.06 -9.93 -6.63
N LEU A 45 -9.92 -10.96 -6.62
CA LEU A 45 -9.53 -12.33 -6.24
C LEU A 45 -8.70 -13.03 -7.34
N PHE A 46 -8.93 -12.70 -8.61
CA PHE A 46 -8.18 -13.29 -9.75
C PHE A 46 -6.82 -12.65 -9.99
N LEU A 47 -6.51 -11.61 -9.23
CA LEU A 47 -5.40 -10.72 -9.43
C LEU A 47 -4.21 -11.29 -8.62
N ARG A 48 -3.08 -11.60 -9.28
CA ARG A 48 -1.95 -12.35 -8.67
C ARG A 48 -1.58 -11.81 -7.27
N PRO A 49 -1.22 -12.70 -6.32
CA PRO A 49 -0.72 -12.28 -5.01
C PRO A 49 0.55 -11.45 -5.17
N PHE A 50 0.81 -10.56 -4.22
CA PHE A 50 1.94 -9.64 -4.23
C PHE A 50 3.32 -10.31 -3.97
N SER A 51 3.35 -11.62 -3.81
CA SER A 51 4.49 -12.41 -3.35
C SER A 51 5.45 -12.80 -4.49
N ASP A 52 5.92 -11.80 -5.24
CA ASP A 52 6.98 -12.00 -6.24
C ASP A 52 8.28 -11.35 -5.72
N SER A 53 9.36 -12.13 -5.64
CA SER A 53 10.65 -11.65 -5.12
C SER A 53 11.34 -10.62 -6.04
N SER A 54 10.81 -10.43 -7.26
CA SER A 54 11.32 -9.48 -8.24
C SER A 54 10.57 -8.15 -8.19
N LEU A 55 11.28 -7.03 -8.43
CA LEU A 55 10.62 -5.72 -8.51
C LEU A 55 9.60 -5.75 -9.65
N PRO A 56 8.30 -5.53 -9.37
CA PRO A 56 7.27 -5.57 -10.40
C PRO A 56 7.51 -4.51 -11.48
N LYS A 57 7.73 -4.95 -12.73
CA LYS A 57 7.88 -4.08 -13.91
C LYS A 57 6.57 -4.04 -14.69
N GLY A 58 6.08 -2.85 -15.04
CA GLY A 58 4.83 -2.66 -15.77
C GLY A 58 4.04 -1.40 -15.38
N ALA A 59 2.96 -1.14 -16.13
CA ALA A 59 2.15 0.09 -16.05
C ALA A 59 0.68 -0.14 -15.62
N GLY A 60 0.34 -1.33 -15.12
CA GLY A 60 -1.01 -1.61 -14.61
C GLY A 60 -1.38 -0.76 -13.39
N LEU A 61 -2.69 -0.55 -13.18
CA LEU A 61 -3.21 0.28 -12.09
C LEU A 61 -2.84 -0.25 -10.69
N ASP A 62 -2.62 -1.56 -10.55
CA ASP A 62 -2.17 -2.18 -9.30
C ASP A 62 -0.65 -2.24 -9.17
N MET A 63 0.12 -1.79 -10.16
CA MET A 63 1.58 -1.88 -10.14
C MET A 63 2.24 -1.09 -8.99
N PRO A 64 1.80 0.14 -8.65
CA PRO A 64 2.34 0.83 -7.49
C PRO A 64 2.09 0.07 -6.18
N LEU A 65 0.93 -0.58 -6.03
CA LEU A 65 0.66 -1.45 -4.87
C LEU A 65 1.61 -2.64 -4.82
N ARG A 66 1.94 -3.25 -5.98
CA ARG A 66 2.90 -4.36 -6.03
C ARG A 66 4.32 -3.93 -5.69
N ARG A 67 4.78 -2.79 -6.22
CA ARG A 67 6.10 -2.25 -5.88
C ARG A 67 6.17 -1.84 -4.41
N ALA A 68 5.08 -1.28 -3.87
CA ALA A 68 4.98 -0.99 -2.45
C ALA A 68 5.13 -2.25 -1.58
N GLN A 69 4.43 -3.35 -1.89
CA GLN A 69 4.61 -4.63 -1.15
C GLN A 69 6.07 -5.07 -1.17
N TYR A 70 6.71 -5.04 -2.35
CA TYR A 70 8.11 -5.44 -2.50
C TYR A 70 9.06 -4.65 -1.58
N PHE A 71 8.81 -3.35 -1.39
CA PHE A 71 9.60 -2.53 -0.48
C PHE A 71 9.25 -2.80 0.99
N VAL A 72 7.97 -3.03 1.32
CA VAL A 72 7.52 -3.43 2.66
C VAL A 72 8.18 -4.74 3.11
N ASP A 73 8.21 -5.75 2.24
CA ASP A 73 8.85 -7.05 2.53
C ASP A 73 10.36 -6.92 2.82
N ARG A 74 10.97 -5.80 2.44
CA ARG A 74 12.39 -5.49 2.65
C ARG A 74 12.63 -4.45 3.74
N GLY A 75 11.57 -3.99 4.41
CA GLY A 75 11.63 -2.95 5.43
C GLY A 75 11.91 -1.54 4.89
N ASP A 76 11.85 -1.31 3.57
CA ASP A 76 12.02 0.01 2.97
C ASP A 76 10.67 0.76 2.93
N PHE A 77 10.19 1.16 4.11
CA PHE A 77 8.87 1.80 4.24
C PHE A 77 8.78 3.17 3.56
N VAL A 78 9.91 3.86 3.40
CA VAL A 78 9.96 5.15 2.69
C VAL A 78 9.66 4.95 1.21
N LYS A 79 10.37 4.03 0.54
CA LYS A 79 10.10 3.75 -0.88
C LYS A 79 8.72 3.15 -1.09
N ALA A 80 8.25 2.31 -0.17
CA ALA A 80 6.89 1.81 -0.22
C ALA A 80 5.87 2.96 -0.21
N ALA A 81 6.05 3.95 0.68
CA ALA A 81 5.20 5.13 0.74
C ALA A 81 5.27 5.98 -0.55
N GLU A 82 6.44 6.14 -1.17
CA GLU A 82 6.60 6.85 -2.45
C GLU A 82 5.81 6.18 -3.58
N GLU A 83 5.84 4.84 -3.66
CA GLU A 83 5.05 4.11 -4.65
C GLU A 83 3.54 4.32 -4.44
N LEU A 84 3.06 4.26 -3.20
CA LEU A 84 1.64 4.48 -2.90
C LEU A 84 1.17 5.91 -3.17
N GLU A 85 2.07 6.90 -3.06
CA GLU A 85 1.75 8.29 -3.37
C GLU A 85 1.44 8.51 -4.86
N SER A 86 1.95 7.63 -5.74
CA SER A 86 1.66 7.66 -7.18
C SER A 86 0.28 7.10 -7.55
N LEU A 87 -0.46 6.55 -6.58
CA LEU A 87 -1.81 6.04 -6.81
C LEU A 87 -2.81 7.16 -7.14
N GLN A 88 -3.84 6.81 -7.91
CA GLN A 88 -4.96 7.71 -8.15
C GLN A 88 -5.60 8.17 -6.84
N PRO A 89 -6.11 9.41 -6.73
CA PRO A 89 -6.54 10.00 -5.45
C PRO A 89 -7.54 9.15 -4.64
N HIS A 90 -8.55 8.58 -5.30
CA HIS A 90 -9.58 7.75 -4.66
C HIS A 90 -9.02 6.41 -4.15
N VAL A 91 -7.99 5.86 -4.80
CA VAL A 91 -7.27 4.66 -4.37
C VAL A 91 -6.35 5.01 -3.20
N LYS A 92 -5.60 6.11 -3.33
CA LYS A 92 -4.67 6.60 -2.32
C LYS A 92 -5.36 6.88 -0.98
N ALA A 93 -6.59 7.38 -1.02
CA ALA A 93 -7.39 7.60 0.19
C ALA A 93 -7.56 6.34 1.06
N LYS A 94 -7.41 5.13 0.50
CA LYS A 94 -7.47 3.87 1.25
C LYS A 94 -6.18 3.53 2.02
N VAL A 95 -5.05 4.13 1.64
CA VAL A 95 -3.72 3.84 2.20
C VAL A 95 -3.07 5.08 2.82
N VAL A 96 -3.75 6.24 2.85
CA VAL A 96 -3.17 7.52 3.30
C VAL A 96 -2.62 7.45 4.73
N LYS A 97 -3.34 6.82 5.65
CA LYS A 97 -2.89 6.65 7.03
C LYS A 97 -1.61 5.82 7.09
N TRP A 98 -1.56 4.74 6.31
CA TRP A 98 -0.38 3.88 6.22
C TRP A 98 0.83 4.64 5.67
N ILE A 99 0.65 5.48 4.64
CA ILE A 99 1.70 6.34 4.08
C ILE A 99 2.27 7.27 5.16
N GLU A 100 1.42 7.88 5.99
CA GLU A 100 1.84 8.75 7.08
C GLU A 100 2.64 8.00 8.14
N ASP A 101 2.17 6.82 8.55
CA ASP A 101 2.85 5.96 9.53
C ASP A 101 4.21 5.46 9.01
N ALA A 102 4.28 5.05 7.74
CA ALA A 102 5.50 4.61 7.08
C ALA A 102 6.55 5.74 6.99
N ARG A 103 6.13 6.97 6.69
CA ARG A 103 7.03 8.14 6.68
C ARG A 103 7.56 8.47 8.08
N ARG A 104 6.68 8.46 9.10
CA ARG A 104 7.09 8.66 10.50
C ARG A 104 8.15 7.63 10.92
N ARG A 105 7.96 6.37 10.53
CA ARG A 105 8.92 5.29 10.78
C ARG A 105 10.26 5.54 10.08
N GLY A 106 10.24 5.88 8.80
CA GLY A 106 11.47 6.17 8.05
C GLY A 106 12.29 7.32 8.66
N VAL A 107 11.62 8.37 9.16
CA VAL A 107 12.29 9.47 9.88
C VAL A 107 12.90 8.96 11.19
N ALA A 108 12.17 8.16 11.97
CA ALA A 108 12.69 7.59 13.22
C ALA A 108 13.91 6.68 12.99
N GLU A 109 13.91 5.87 11.93
CA GLU A 109 15.03 5.00 11.59
C GLU A 109 16.26 5.78 11.11
N GLN A 110 16.05 6.87 10.36
CA GLN A 110 17.14 7.77 9.98
C GLN A 110 17.75 8.47 11.19
N ALA A 111 16.92 8.94 12.13
CA ALA A 111 17.39 9.59 13.35
C ALA A 111 18.29 8.66 14.19
N LEU A 112 17.96 7.37 14.27
CA LEU A 112 18.77 6.36 14.96
C LEU A 112 20.12 6.08 14.29
N ARG A 113 20.27 6.38 12.99
CA ARG A 113 21.49 6.13 12.22
C ARG A 113 22.50 7.28 12.29
N LEU A 114 22.06 8.45 12.75
CA LEU A 114 22.90 9.66 12.87
C LEU A 114 23.53 9.81 14.27
N VAL A 115 23.29 8.86 15.17
CA VAL A 115 23.90 8.72 16.51
C VAL A 115 24.88 7.56 16.50
#